data_AF-A0A8T4U6B5-F1
#
_entry.id   AF-A0A8T4U6B5-F1
#
_cell.length_a   1.000
_cell.length_b   1.000
_cell.length_c   1.000
_cell.angle_alpha   90.00
_cell.angle_beta   90.00
_cell.angle_gamma   90.00
#
_symmetry.space_group_name_H-M   'P 1'
#
loop_
_entity.id
_entity.type
_entity.pdbx_description
1 polymer ?
#
loop_
_entity_poly.entity_id
_entity_poly.type
_entity_poly.pdbx_seq_one_letter_code
_entity_poly.pdbx_strand_id
1 'polypeptide(L)'
;MGLEEEVGTSVRSNARVLADERKIPGIYNILMIDHSKSHRLWIEDLISAYYMPKEKGSEPTTRVYFGGSKYGQDLIVFYLTAKADAYATLEQIRKDNTETPILIISALPKSQLDRQKLRDAGIKRRDVLVERLDLGELWGRLREYCPR
;
A
#
# COMPACT_ATOMS: atom_id res chain seq x y z
N MET A 1 28.25 27.00 2.91
CA MET A 1 26.86 27.23 2.44
C MET A 1 26.68 26.49 1.14
N GLY A 2 25.66 25.63 1.01
CA GLY A 2 25.19 25.21 -0.32
C GLY A 2 24.85 23.73 -0.58
N LEU A 3 24.91 22.81 0.39
CA LEU A 3 24.46 21.41 0.18
C LEU A 3 23.16 21.07 0.93
N GLU A 4 22.79 21.84 1.94
CA GLU A 4 21.57 21.60 2.73
C GLU A 4 20.30 22.17 2.07
N GLU A 5 20.43 23.14 1.15
CA GLU A 5 19.28 23.76 0.45
C GLU A 5 18.76 22.91 -0.72
N GLU A 6 19.61 22.21 -1.47
CA GLU A 6 19.15 21.42 -2.64
C GLU A 6 18.31 20.20 -2.22
N VAL A 7 18.69 19.53 -1.12
CA VAL A 7 17.95 18.37 -0.60
C VAL A 7 16.58 18.80 -0.06
N GLY A 8 16.51 19.93 0.65
CA GLY A 8 15.25 20.49 1.17
C GLY A 8 14.30 20.95 0.08
N THR A 9 14.82 21.40 -1.06
CA THR A 9 14.03 21.84 -2.22
C THR A 9 13.49 20.64 -3.00
N SER A 10 14.31 19.60 -3.22
CA SER A 10 13.90 18.37 -3.93
C SER A 10 12.78 17.59 -3.22
N VAL A 11 12.83 17.49 -1.89
CA VAL A 11 11.78 16.81 -1.10
C VAL A 11 10.48 17.61 -1.08
N ARG A 12 10.54 18.95 -1.00
CA ARG A 12 9.34 19.82 -1.10
C ARG A 12 8.72 19.76 -2.50
N SER A 13 9.53 19.65 -3.55
CA SER A 13 9.05 19.50 -4.92
C SER A 13 8.30 18.17 -5.12
N ASN A 14 8.86 17.04 -4.64
CA ASN A 14 8.19 15.74 -4.73
C ASN A 14 6.89 15.68 -3.92
N ALA A 15 6.86 16.23 -2.71
CA ALA A 15 5.64 16.27 -1.90
C ALA A 15 4.54 17.11 -2.56
N ARG A 16 4.91 18.18 -3.27
CA ARG A 16 3.97 19.05 -3.99
C ARG A 16 3.45 18.41 -5.29
N VAL A 17 4.30 17.69 -6.02
CA VAL A 17 3.90 16.84 -7.16
C VAL A 17 2.90 15.78 -6.72
N LEU A 18 3.19 15.06 -5.63
CA LEU A 18 2.28 14.04 -5.07
C LEU A 18 0.94 14.63 -4.57
N ALA A 19 0.95 15.87 -4.07
CA ALA A 19 -0.25 16.57 -3.60
C ALA A 19 -1.10 17.16 -4.74
N ASP A 20 -0.50 17.60 -5.84
CA ASP A 20 -1.23 18.10 -7.01
C ASP A 20 -1.75 16.94 -7.90
N GLU A 21 -1.11 15.78 -7.91
CA GLU A 21 -1.59 14.59 -8.63
C GLU A 21 -2.79 13.89 -7.95
N ARG A 22 -3.00 14.09 -6.63
CA ARG A 22 -4.24 13.67 -5.93
C ARG A 22 -5.51 14.28 -6.51
N LYS A 23 -5.40 15.31 -7.35
CA LYS A 23 -6.54 15.97 -8.00
C LYS A 23 -6.94 15.32 -9.32
N ILE A 24 -6.22 14.30 -9.81
CA ILE A 24 -6.61 13.56 -11.01
C ILE A 24 -7.53 12.41 -10.59
N PRO A 25 -8.85 12.47 -10.90
CA PRO A 25 -9.76 11.40 -10.55
C PRO A 25 -9.30 10.07 -11.14
N GLY A 26 -9.27 9.04 -10.31
CA GLY A 26 -8.90 7.69 -10.72
C GLY A 26 -7.44 7.32 -10.50
N ILE A 27 -6.50 8.26 -10.26
CA ILE A 27 -5.10 7.93 -9.96
C ILE A 27 -4.91 7.67 -8.46
N TYR A 28 -4.52 6.44 -8.12
CA TYR A 28 -4.26 6.03 -6.74
C TYR A 28 -2.78 5.80 -6.45
N ASN A 29 -2.33 6.32 -5.30
CA ASN A 29 -0.99 6.09 -4.74
C ASN A 29 -1.04 4.91 -3.76
N ILE A 30 -0.56 3.75 -4.19
CA ILE A 30 -0.56 2.53 -3.37
C ILE A 30 0.86 2.22 -2.91
N LEU A 31 1.11 2.25 -1.60
CA LEU A 31 2.40 1.87 -1.02
C LEU A 31 2.44 0.37 -0.70
N MET A 32 3.38 -0.35 -1.30
CA MET A 32 3.59 -1.77 -1.01
C MET A 32 4.78 -2.00 -0.09
N ILE A 33 4.53 -2.74 1.00
CA ILE A 33 5.53 -3.11 1.99
C ILE A 33 5.59 -4.64 2.08
N ASP A 34 6.64 -5.20 1.49
CA ASP A 34 6.86 -6.65 1.40
C ASP A 34 8.36 -6.96 1.49
N HIS A 35 8.71 -7.99 2.28
CA HIS A 35 10.08 -8.46 2.46
C HIS A 35 10.55 -9.40 1.35
N SER A 36 9.65 -9.89 0.49
CA SER A 36 9.93 -10.79 -0.64
C SER A 36 9.77 -10.05 -1.96
N LYS A 37 10.89 -9.87 -2.68
CA LYS A 37 10.88 -9.19 -3.99
C LYS A 37 9.93 -9.87 -4.99
N SER A 38 9.94 -11.20 -5.06
CA SER A 38 9.13 -11.93 -6.03
C SER A 38 7.63 -11.86 -5.73
N HIS A 39 7.26 -11.97 -4.45
CA HIS A 39 5.85 -11.85 -4.05
C HIS A 39 5.34 -10.43 -4.27
N ARG A 40 6.17 -9.43 -3.94
CA ARG A 40 5.88 -8.02 -4.21
C ARG A 40 5.59 -7.76 -5.68
N LEU A 41 6.46 -8.21 -6.59
CA LEU A 41 6.27 -8.04 -8.03
C LEU A 41 4.97 -8.70 -8.52
N TRP A 42 4.66 -9.89 -7.99
CA TRP A 42 3.42 -10.58 -8.33
C TRP A 42 2.17 -9.81 -7.88
N ILE A 43 2.14 -9.28 -6.65
CA ILE A 43 1.01 -8.47 -6.18
C ILE A 43 0.91 -7.14 -6.95
N GLU A 44 2.04 -6.53 -7.28
CA GLU A 44 2.11 -5.33 -8.12
C GLU A 44 1.49 -5.58 -9.49
N ASP A 45 1.83 -6.69 -10.16
CA ASP A 45 1.26 -7.07 -11.45
C ASP A 45 -0.27 -7.24 -11.35
N LEU A 46 -0.75 -7.86 -10.27
CA LEU A 46 -2.18 -8.05 -10.03
C LEU A 46 -2.93 -6.73 -9.81
N ILE A 47 -2.37 -5.83 -9.00
CA ILE A 47 -2.93 -4.50 -8.75
C ILE A 47 -2.92 -3.69 -10.06
N SER A 48 -1.81 -3.70 -10.79
CA SER A 48 -1.66 -3.01 -12.07
C SER A 48 -2.66 -3.52 -13.10
N ALA A 49 -2.84 -4.84 -13.22
CA ALA A 49 -3.87 -5.43 -14.07
C ALA A 49 -5.29 -5.01 -13.65
N TYR A 50 -5.53 -4.86 -12.34
CA TYR A 50 -6.79 -4.30 -11.83
C TYR A 50 -6.95 -2.82 -12.14
N TYR A 51 -5.96 -2.06 -12.59
CA TYR A 51 -6.14 -0.65 -13.00
C TYR A 51 -5.81 -0.38 -14.46
N MET A 52 -5.37 -1.41 -15.21
CA MET A 52 -5.14 -1.30 -16.64
C MET A 52 -6.41 -0.84 -17.37
N PRO A 53 -6.33 0.21 -18.20
CA PRO A 53 -7.46 0.67 -18.98
C PRO A 53 -7.85 -0.37 -20.02
N LYS A 54 -9.16 -0.49 -20.28
CA LYS A 54 -9.71 -1.40 -21.28
C LYS A 54 -9.48 -0.89 -22.71
N GLU A 55 -9.25 0.42 -22.85
CA GLU A 55 -8.99 1.06 -24.13
C GLU A 55 -7.49 1.14 -24.42
N LYS A 56 -7.14 0.83 -25.67
CA LYS A 56 -5.75 0.80 -26.13
C LYS A 56 -5.25 2.24 -26.27
N GLY A 57 -4.32 2.64 -25.38
CA GLY A 57 -3.66 3.95 -25.42
C GLY A 57 -3.97 4.89 -24.25
N SER A 58 -4.84 4.50 -23.32
CA SER A 58 -5.05 5.26 -22.08
C SER A 58 -3.95 4.96 -21.06
N GLU A 59 -3.62 5.94 -20.22
CA GLU A 59 -2.65 5.77 -19.14
C GLU A 59 -3.24 4.95 -17.97
N PRO A 60 -2.43 4.12 -17.29
CA PRO A 60 -2.88 3.41 -16.11
C PRO A 60 -3.23 4.37 -14.98
N THR A 61 -4.38 4.13 -14.35
CA THR A 61 -4.92 5.00 -13.30
C THR A 61 -4.35 4.62 -11.91
N THR A 62 -3.18 4.00 -11.81
CA THR A 62 -2.61 3.65 -10.50
C THR A 62 -1.11 3.65 -10.55
N ARG A 63 -0.51 4.16 -9.48
CA ARG A 63 0.93 4.14 -9.25
C ARG A 63 1.21 3.38 -7.97
N VAL A 64 2.05 2.35 -8.10
CA VAL A 64 2.49 1.51 -6.99
C VAL A 64 3.87 1.97 -6.56
N TYR A 65 3.99 2.43 -5.31
CA TYR A 65 5.23 2.93 -4.71
C TYR A 65 5.86 1.89 -3.79
N PHE A 66 7.20 1.94 -3.69
CA PHE A 66 7.99 1.04 -2.84
C PHE A 66 8.81 1.80 -1.81
N GLY A 67 8.55 1.51 -0.52
CA GLY A 67 9.33 2.01 0.61
C GLY A 67 9.16 3.52 0.90
N GLY A 68 9.54 3.92 2.12
CA GLY A 68 9.95 5.26 2.59
C GLY A 68 8.99 6.44 2.51
N SER A 69 8.15 6.57 1.48
CA SER A 69 7.29 7.74 1.31
C SER A 69 6.08 7.63 2.24
N LYS A 70 6.18 8.31 3.40
CA LYS A 70 5.17 8.34 4.48
C LYS A 70 3.97 9.24 4.21
N TYR A 71 3.90 9.88 3.03
CA TYR A 71 2.91 10.92 2.77
C TYR A 71 2.23 10.70 1.43
N GLY A 72 0.94 11.04 1.38
CA GLY A 72 0.16 11.09 0.14
C GLY A 72 -0.39 9.75 -0.37
N GLN A 73 -0.27 8.67 0.39
CA GLN A 73 -0.78 7.35 -0.01
C GLN A 73 -2.30 7.26 0.20
N ASP A 74 -2.99 6.62 -0.74
CA ASP A 74 -4.43 6.34 -0.66
C ASP A 74 -4.71 4.96 -0.07
N LEU A 75 -3.76 4.03 -0.24
CA LEU A 75 -3.78 2.70 0.34
C LEU A 75 -2.36 2.22 0.63
N ILE A 76 -2.18 1.54 1.77
CA ILE A 76 -0.97 0.78 2.06
C ILE A 76 -1.31 -0.71 1.98
N VAL A 77 -0.55 -1.46 1.20
CA VAL A 77 -0.64 -2.93 1.16
C VAL A 77 0.57 -3.49 1.90
N PHE A 78 0.31 -4.19 3.02
CA PHE A 78 1.34 -4.74 3.89
C PHE A 78 1.34 -6.26 3.85
N TYR A 79 2.48 -6.86 3.50
CA TYR A 79 2.65 -8.30 3.50
C TYR A 79 3.08 -8.81 4.88
N LEU A 80 2.16 -9.45 5.59
CA LEU A 80 2.38 -9.99 6.92
C LEU A 80 2.99 -11.39 6.84
N THR A 81 4.21 -11.54 7.38
CA THR A 81 4.97 -12.80 7.39
C THR A 81 5.11 -13.37 8.80
N ALA A 82 5.65 -14.58 8.91
CA ALA A 82 5.99 -15.22 10.19
C ALA A 82 7.21 -14.62 10.90
N LYS A 83 7.85 -13.57 10.34
CA LYS A 83 9.00 -12.94 10.96
C LYS A 83 8.61 -12.26 12.28
N ALA A 84 9.48 -12.35 13.27
CA ALA A 84 9.23 -11.86 14.62
C ALA A 84 8.93 -10.34 14.68
N ASP A 85 9.49 -9.57 13.74
CA ASP A 85 9.37 -8.12 13.64
C ASP A 85 8.20 -7.65 12.76
N ALA A 86 7.44 -8.56 12.14
CA ALA A 86 6.41 -8.17 11.17
C ALA A 86 5.29 -7.33 11.81
N TYR A 87 4.86 -7.69 13.03
CA TYR A 87 3.87 -6.90 13.77
C TYR A 87 4.42 -5.57 14.30
N ALA A 88 5.67 -5.55 14.77
CA ALA A 88 6.31 -4.30 15.18
C ALA A 88 6.44 -3.33 14.00
N THR A 89 6.77 -3.86 12.82
CA THR A 89 6.79 -3.10 11.56
C THR A 89 5.40 -2.53 11.23
N LEU A 90 4.34 -3.34 11.33
CA LEU A 90 2.96 -2.89 11.12
C LEU A 90 2.56 -1.77 12.09
N GLU A 91 2.88 -1.90 13.38
CA GLU A 91 2.62 -0.87 14.38
C GLU A 91 3.34 0.44 14.04
N GLN A 92 4.60 0.38 13.61
CA GLN A 92 5.35 1.56 13.19
C GLN A 92 4.71 2.22 11.96
N ILE A 93 4.31 1.44 10.96
CA ILE A 93 3.62 1.96 9.77
C ILE A 93 2.33 2.66 10.15
N ARG A 94 1.52 2.07 11.03
CA ARG A 94 0.28 2.69 11.51
C ARG A 94 0.53 4.00 12.25
N LYS A 95 1.57 4.07 13.09
CA LYS A 95 1.98 5.32 13.77
C LYS A 95 2.35 6.41 12.78
N ASP A 96 3.06 6.04 11.71
CA ASP A 96 3.51 6.97 10.67
C ASP A 96 2.38 7.36 9.69
N ASN A 97 1.31 6.53 9.59
CA ASN A 97 0.21 6.68 8.63
C ASN A 97 -1.14 6.48 9.34
N THR A 98 -1.48 7.38 10.25
CA THR A 98 -2.62 7.25 11.16
C THR A 98 -3.95 7.08 10.44
N GLU A 99 -4.17 7.84 9.36
CA GLU A 99 -5.45 7.89 8.63
C GLU A 99 -5.48 7.02 7.38
N THR A 100 -4.33 6.59 6.87
CA THR A 100 -4.25 5.84 5.61
C THR A 100 -4.80 4.42 5.80
N PRO A 101 -5.71 3.94 4.94
CA PRO A 101 -6.14 2.56 4.93
C PRO A 101 -4.95 1.60 4.78
N ILE A 102 -4.95 0.49 5.53
CA ILE A 102 -3.96 -0.58 5.39
C ILE A 102 -4.70 -1.88 5.06
N LEU A 103 -4.36 -2.49 3.92
CA LEU A 103 -4.76 -3.83 3.53
C LEU A 103 -3.63 -4.80 3.86
N ILE A 104 -3.93 -5.83 4.65
CA ILE A 104 -2.98 -6.90 4.98
C ILE A 104 -3.15 -8.03 3.99
N ILE A 105 -2.04 -8.47 3.38
CA ILE A 105 -1.95 -9.77 2.71
C ILE A 105 -1.07 -10.64 3.60
N SER A 106 -1.60 -11.74 4.13
CA SER A 106 -0.88 -12.56 5.09
C SER A 106 -0.40 -13.87 4.50
N ALA A 107 0.88 -14.16 4.72
CA ALA A 107 1.47 -15.49 4.54
C ALA A 107 1.01 -16.49 5.62
N LEU A 108 0.47 -15.98 6.73
CA LEU A 108 0.04 -16.79 7.87
C LEU A 108 -1.42 -17.24 7.67
N PRO A 109 -1.75 -18.49 8.06
CA PRO A 109 -3.15 -18.93 8.11
C PRO A 109 -3.91 -18.15 9.20
N LYS A 110 -5.24 -18.07 9.08
CA LYS A 110 -6.11 -17.33 10.01
C LYS A 110 -5.91 -17.71 11.48
N SER A 111 -5.52 -18.96 11.74
CA SER A 111 -5.29 -19.50 13.09
C SER A 111 -4.02 -18.96 13.75
N GLN A 112 -3.04 -18.51 12.96
CA GLN A 112 -1.75 -18.01 13.44
C GLN A 112 -1.67 -16.48 13.53
N LEU A 113 -2.73 -15.78 13.10
CA LEU A 113 -2.79 -14.33 13.21
C LEU A 113 -2.98 -13.90 14.66
N ASP A 114 -2.10 -13.03 15.13
CA ASP A 114 -2.29 -12.28 16.37
C ASP A 114 -3.38 -11.22 16.17
N ARG A 115 -4.61 -11.59 16.52
CA ARG A 115 -5.79 -10.73 16.38
C ARG A 115 -5.71 -9.50 17.28
N GLN A 116 -4.99 -9.57 18.40
CA GLN A 116 -4.89 -8.43 19.30
C GLN A 116 -4.01 -7.36 18.67
N LYS A 117 -2.81 -7.72 18.20
CA LYS A 117 -1.92 -6.78 17.51
C LYS A 117 -2.52 -6.19 16.25
N LEU A 118 -3.28 -6.97 15.48
CA LEU A 118 -4.02 -6.44 14.32
C LEU A 118 -5.05 -5.38 14.74
N ARG A 119 -5.81 -5.63 15.80
CA ARG A 119 -6.79 -4.66 16.32
C ARG A 119 -6.11 -3.41 16.88
N ASP A 120 -5.01 -3.57 17.60
CA ASP A 120 -4.24 -2.45 18.16
C ASP A 120 -3.66 -1.57 17.03
N ALA A 121 -3.34 -2.15 15.89
CA ALA A 121 -2.97 -1.44 14.66
C ALA A 121 -4.16 -0.90 13.84
N GLY A 122 -5.40 -0.99 14.36
CA GLY A 122 -6.62 -0.50 13.72
C GLY A 122 -7.09 -1.34 12.53
N ILE A 123 -6.54 -2.54 12.34
CA ILE A 123 -6.87 -3.42 11.22
C ILE A 123 -8.15 -4.19 11.52
N LYS A 124 -9.16 -4.04 10.64
CA LYS A 124 -10.42 -4.79 10.75
C LYS A 124 -10.23 -6.16 10.10
N ARG A 125 -11.04 -7.14 10.52
CA ARG A 125 -11.03 -8.50 9.95
C ARG A 125 -11.15 -8.51 8.42
N ARG A 126 -11.95 -7.58 7.88
CA ARG A 126 -12.17 -7.47 6.44
C ARG A 126 -10.91 -6.99 5.70
N ASP A 127 -10.07 -6.21 6.37
CA ASP A 127 -8.84 -5.62 5.80
C ASP A 127 -7.69 -6.64 5.75
N VAL A 128 -7.95 -7.93 6.01
CA VAL A 128 -6.96 -9.00 6.02
C VAL A 128 -7.34 -10.07 5.01
N LEU A 129 -6.50 -10.21 3.98
CA LEU A 129 -6.53 -11.30 3.01
C LEU A 129 -5.50 -12.35 3.46
N VAL A 130 -5.91 -13.60 3.50
CA VAL A 130 -5.12 -14.72 4.06
C VAL A 130 -5.24 -15.94 3.16
N GLU A 131 -4.29 -16.86 3.30
CA GLU A 131 -4.21 -18.08 2.48
C GLU A 131 -4.15 -17.72 0.98
N ARG A 132 -4.17 -18.71 0.08
CA ARG A 132 -4.06 -18.51 -1.38
C ARG A 132 -4.88 -17.30 -1.83
N LEU A 133 -4.21 -16.18 -2.13
CA LEU A 133 -4.84 -14.88 -2.33
C LEU A 133 -5.97 -14.98 -3.36
N ASP A 134 -7.20 -14.74 -2.91
CA ASP A 134 -8.36 -14.69 -3.79
C ASP A 134 -8.36 -13.34 -4.53
N LEU A 135 -8.27 -13.39 -5.85
CA LEU A 135 -8.24 -12.19 -6.69
C LEU A 135 -9.55 -11.41 -6.63
N GLY A 136 -10.69 -12.09 -6.45
CA GLY A 136 -11.99 -11.45 -6.26
C GLY A 136 -12.04 -10.67 -4.96
N GLU A 137 -11.48 -11.22 -3.87
CA GLU A 137 -11.36 -10.48 -2.60
C GLU A 137 -10.41 -9.29 -2.73
N LEU A 138 -9.24 -9.47 -3.35
CA LEU A 138 -8.29 -8.37 -3.61
C LEU A 138 -8.95 -7.24 -4.40
N TRP A 139 -9.60 -7.56 -5.52
CA TRP A 139 -10.28 -6.56 -6.36
C TRP A 139 -11.45 -5.90 -5.64
N GLY A 140 -12.19 -6.65 -4.81
CA GLY A 140 -13.22 -6.10 -3.94
C GLY A 140 -12.66 -5.06 -2.98
N ARG A 141 -11.52 -5.33 -2.34
CA ARG A 141 -10.83 -4.39 -1.45
C ARG A 141 -10.29 -3.18 -2.19
N LEU A 142 -9.66 -3.39 -3.34
CA LEU A 142 -9.19 -2.28 -4.17
C LEU A 142 -10.34 -1.37 -4.56
N ARG A 143 -11.51 -1.90 -4.93
CA ARG A 143 -12.69 -1.09 -5.23
C ARG A 143 -13.20 -0.28 -4.03
N GLU A 144 -13.12 -0.82 -2.82
CA GLU A 144 -13.57 -0.13 -1.60
C GLU A 144 -12.64 1.03 -1.22
N TYR A 145 -11.33 0.85 -1.31
CA TYR A 145 -10.35 1.88 -0.91
C TYR A 145 -9.97 2.83 -2.04
N CYS A 146 -9.95 2.33 -3.26
CA CYS A 146 -9.42 2.96 -4.45
C CYS A 146 -10.37 2.70 -5.65
N PRO A 147 -11.59 3.26 -5.65
CA PRO A 147 -12.58 2.98 -6.69
C PRO A 147 -12.11 3.42 -8.09
N ARG A 148 -12.09 2.48 -9.05
CA ARG A 148 -11.80 2.77 -10.47
C ARG A 148 -12.77 3.79 -11.05
#